data_AF-A0A9E3G3U1-F1
#
_entry.id   AF-A0A9E3G3U1-F1
#
_cell.length_a   1.000
_cell.length_b   1.000
_cell.length_c   1.000
_cell.angle_alpha   90.00
_cell.angle_beta   90.00
_cell.angle_gamma   90.00
#
_symmetry.space_group_name_H-M   'P 1'
#
loop_
_entity.id
_entity.type
_entity.pdbx_description
1 polymer ?
#
loop_
_entity_poly.entity_id
_entity_poly.type
_entity_poly.pdbx_seq_one_letter_code
_entity_poly.pdbx_strand_id
1 'polypeptide(L)'
;MEHPEALVTSVHNYNEPTVSGETGKTRIDLRWEGPHEIGDFELERLGNVLNNETETEHTGWVEVVYPGNAKTGDVIPLRKSS
;
A
#
# COMPACT_ATOMS: atom_id res chain seq x y z
N MET A 1 4.58 23.49 -2.98
CA MET A 1 4.46 22.42 -3.99
C MET A 1 4.18 21.19 -3.18
N GLU A 2 2.89 20.87 -3.04
CA GLU A 2 2.45 19.73 -2.24
C GLU A 2 3.00 18.47 -2.90
N HIS A 3 3.73 17.66 -2.14
CA HIS A 3 4.28 16.42 -2.66
C HIS A 3 3.10 15.51 -3.01
N PRO A 4 3.00 14.98 -4.24
CA PRO A 4 2.00 13.96 -4.53
C PRO A 4 2.23 12.77 -3.60
N GLU A 5 1.21 12.49 -2.80
CA GLU A 5 1.23 11.53 -1.71
C GLU A 5 0.00 10.64 -1.84
N ALA A 6 0.17 9.34 -1.59
CA ALA A 6 -0.93 8.39 -1.48
C ALA A 6 -1.36 8.26 -0.02
N LEU A 7 -2.64 8.46 0.24
CA LEU A 7 -3.28 8.30 1.53
C LEU A 7 -3.77 6.86 1.69
N VAL A 8 -3.45 6.22 2.81
CA VAL A 8 -4.07 4.96 3.22
C VAL A 8 -5.52 5.21 3.60
N THR A 9 -6.45 4.63 2.86
CA THR A 9 -7.89 4.77 3.11
C THR A 9 -8.41 3.60 3.95
N SER A 10 -7.92 2.39 3.69
CA SER A 10 -8.35 1.17 4.39
C SER A 10 -7.22 0.17 4.56
N VAL A 11 -7.31 -0.64 5.61
CA VAL A 11 -6.36 -1.72 5.91
C VAL A 11 -7.15 -2.99 6.23
N HIS A 12 -6.95 -4.03 5.42
CA HIS A 12 -7.63 -5.31 5.50
C HIS A 12 -6.62 -6.42 5.80
N ASN A 13 -6.69 -6.98 7.00
CA ASN A 13 -5.83 -8.08 7.43
C ASN A 13 -6.48 -9.43 7.11
N TYR A 14 -5.79 -10.26 6.32
CA TYR A 14 -6.16 -11.63 6.03
C TYR A 14 -5.30 -12.56 6.89
N ASN A 15 -5.88 -12.97 8.02
CA ASN A 15 -5.34 -14.03 8.85
C ASN A 15 -5.86 -15.37 8.31
N GLU A 16 -5.39 -15.76 7.13
CA GLU A 16 -5.61 -17.13 6.68
C GLU A 16 -4.62 -18.04 7.40
N PRO A 17 -5.08 -19.15 8.02
CA PRO A 17 -4.20 -20.12 8.63
C PRO A 17 -3.37 -20.80 7.55
N THR A 18 -2.19 -20.25 7.29
CA THR A 18 -1.21 -20.92 6.45
C THR A 18 -0.60 -22.05 7.27
N VAL A 19 -0.55 -23.24 6.67
CA VAL A 19 -0.20 -24.54 7.28
C VAL A 19 1.22 -24.59 7.89
N SER A 20 1.96 -23.47 7.89
CA SER A 20 3.37 -23.38 8.31
C SER A 20 3.77 -22.07 9.02
N GLY A 21 2.98 -21.57 9.98
CA GLY A 21 3.47 -20.54 10.92
C GLY A 21 3.33 -19.08 10.49
N GLU A 22 2.26 -18.80 9.73
CA GLU A 22 1.49 -17.54 9.64
C GLU A 22 2.26 -16.20 9.60
N THR A 23 2.73 -15.84 8.41
CA THR A 23 2.79 -14.42 8.04
C THR A 23 1.45 -14.02 7.41
N GLY A 24 0.59 -13.35 8.17
CA GLY A 24 -0.67 -12.81 7.68
C GLY A 24 -0.45 -11.83 6.51
N LYS A 25 -1.37 -11.82 5.56
CA LYS A 25 -1.36 -10.88 4.43
C LYS A 25 -2.20 -9.66 4.78
N THR A 26 -1.80 -8.48 4.31
CA THR A 26 -2.58 -7.25 4.49
C THR A 26 -2.80 -6.60 3.14
N ARG A 27 -4.05 -6.34 2.77
CA ARG A 27 -4.38 -5.44 1.66
C ARG A 27 -4.58 -4.03 2.20
N ILE A 28 -3.96 -3.07 1.56
CA ILE A 28 -3.97 -1.66 1.94
C ILE A 28 -4.48 -0.90 0.73
N ASP A 29 -5.61 -0.23 0.89
CA ASP A 29 -6.19 0.59 -0.16
C ASP A 29 -5.63 2.01 -0.05
N LEU A 30 -5.23 2.55 -1.19
CA LEU A 30 -4.57 3.84 -1.34
C LEU A 30 -5.40 4.77 -2.22
N ARG A 31 -5.36 6.07 -1.90
CA ARG A 31 -5.90 7.14 -2.73
C ARG A 31 -4.86 8.24 -2.91
N TRP A 32 -4.70 8.75 -4.13
CA TRP A 32 -3.79 9.84 -4.43
C TRP A 32 -4.43 10.83 -5.41
N GLU A 33 -3.77 11.96 -5.63
CA GLU A 33 -4.12 12.92 -6.68
C GLU A 33 -3.02 13.04 -7.72
N GLY A 34 -3.40 13.44 -8.92
CA GLY A 34 -2.49 13.61 -10.04
C GLY A 34 -2.31 12.34 -10.90
N PRO A 35 -1.55 12.45 -12.00
CA PRO A 35 -1.42 11.40 -13.02
C PRO A 35 -0.36 10.38 -12.60
N HIS A 36 -0.52 9.76 -11.44
CA HIS A 36 0.40 8.76 -10.90
C HIS A 36 -0.23 7.38 -10.93
N GLU A 37 0.60 6.37 -11.11
CA GLU A 37 0.21 4.97 -10.91
C GLU A 37 0.64 4.52 -9.51
N ILE A 38 0.00 3.48 -8.97
CA ILE A 38 0.32 3.00 -7.62
C ILE A 38 1.81 2.62 -7.45
N GLY A 39 2.45 2.17 -8.53
CA GLY A 39 3.87 1.79 -8.56
C GLY A 39 4.84 2.97 -8.39
N ASP A 40 4.36 4.21 -8.54
CA ASP A 40 5.15 5.42 -8.35
C ASP A 40 5.39 5.73 -6.86
N PHE A 41 4.64 5.12 -5.94
CA PHE A 41 4.72 5.37 -4.50
C PHE A 41 5.71 4.44 -3.78
N GLU A 42 6.19 4.84 -2.60
CA GLU A 42 7.10 4.05 -1.76
C GLU A 42 6.38 2.90 -1.02
N LEU A 43 5.75 1.98 -1.78
CA LEU A 43 4.93 0.88 -1.24
C LEU A 43 5.67 -0.03 -0.24
N GLU A 44 6.99 -0.16 -0.37
CA GLU A 44 7.83 -0.95 0.56
C GLU A 44 7.79 -0.40 2.01
N ARG A 45 7.34 0.85 2.22
CA ARG A 45 7.11 1.41 3.56
C ARG A 45 5.94 0.75 4.28
N LEU A 46 5.05 0.10 3.55
CA LEU A 46 3.87 -0.58 4.08
C LEU A 46 4.17 -2.03 4.50
N GLY A 47 5.27 -2.60 4.02
CA GLY A 47 5.68 -3.97 4.26
C GLY A 47 6.33 -4.59 3.03
N ASN A 48 6.53 -5.91 3.05
CA ASN A 48 7.05 -6.63 1.89
C ASN A 48 5.94 -6.74 0.84
N VAL A 49 6.04 -5.98 -0.25
CA VAL A 49 5.02 -5.95 -1.31
C VAL A 49 4.96 -7.31 -2.01
N LEU A 50 3.77 -7.92 -2.00
CA LEU A 50 3.46 -9.11 -2.77
C LEU A 50 2.86 -8.76 -4.13
N ASN A 51 1.91 -7.84 -4.13
CA ASN A 51 1.16 -7.44 -5.31
C ASN A 51 0.64 -6.01 -5.15
N ASN A 52 0.37 -5.34 -6.26
CA ASN A 52 -0.28 -4.04 -6.28
C ASN A 52 -1.06 -3.86 -7.58
N GLU A 53 -2.10 -3.04 -7.54
CA GLU A 53 -2.90 -2.72 -8.71
C GLU A 53 -3.46 -1.31 -8.62
N THR A 54 -3.40 -0.60 -9.75
CA THR A 54 -4.11 0.66 -9.95
C THR A 54 -5.55 0.33 -10.35
N GLU A 55 -6.52 0.67 -9.50
CA GLU A 55 -7.95 0.44 -9.78
C GLU A 55 -8.57 1.58 -10.60
N THR A 56 -8.17 2.83 -10.32
CA THR A 56 -8.59 4.02 -11.06
C THR A 56 -7.41 5.00 -11.20
N GLU A 57 -7.60 6.12 -11.87
CA GLU A 57 -6.58 7.20 -11.96
C GLU A 57 -6.16 7.77 -10.59
N HIS A 58 -6.90 7.50 -9.52
CA HIS A 58 -6.67 8.07 -8.18
C HIS A 58 -6.73 7.05 -7.05
N THR A 59 -6.93 5.77 -7.35
CA THR A 59 -7.09 4.71 -6.33
C THR A 59 -6.46 3.42 -6.76
N GLY A 60 -6.04 2.62 -5.79
CA GLY A 60 -5.52 1.29 -6.00
C GLY A 60 -5.26 0.61 -4.67
N TRP A 61 -4.66 -0.57 -4.73
CA TRP A 61 -4.37 -1.35 -3.55
C TRP A 61 -3.02 -2.05 -3.63
N VAL A 62 -2.45 -2.35 -2.47
CA VAL A 62 -1.22 -3.12 -2.32
C VAL A 62 -1.42 -4.23 -1.30
N GLU A 63 -0.99 -5.44 -1.64
CA GLU A 63 -0.94 -6.59 -0.74
C GLU A 63 0.48 -6.75 -0.20
N VAL A 64 0.64 -6.85 1.12
CA VAL A 64 1.94 -7.02 1.79
C VAL A 64 1.95 -8.20 2.76
N VAL A 65 3.14 -8.73 3.05
CA VAL A 65 3.40 -9.73 4.09
C VAL A 65 4.28 -9.10 5.18
N TYR A 66 4.04 -9.49 6.44
CA TYR A 66 4.67 -8.98 7.69
C TYR A 66 3.91 -7.79 8.32
N PRO A 67 3.96 -7.59 9.66
CA PRO A 67 2.96 -6.81 10.39
C PRO A 67 3.17 -5.32 10.11
N GLY A 68 2.46 -4.85 9.09
CA GLY A 68 2.44 -3.46 8.68
C GLY A 68 1.83 -2.62 9.78
N ASN A 69 2.59 -1.66 10.30
CA ASN A 69 2.07 -0.58 11.14
C ASN A 69 1.23 0.43 10.34
N ALA A 70 0.92 0.13 9.08
CA ALA A 70 0.10 0.96 8.23
C ALA A 70 -1.29 1.13 8.86
N LYS A 71 -1.74 2.38 8.93
CA LYS A 71 -3.05 2.76 9.45
C LYS A 71 -3.75 3.65 8.43
N THR A 72 -5.07 3.60 8.43
CA THR A 72 -5.87 4.60 7.75
C THR A 72 -5.42 6.00 8.18
N GLY A 73 -5.16 6.86 7.21
CA GLY A 73 -4.61 8.20 7.42
C GLY A 73 -3.10 8.31 7.23
N ASP A 74 -2.37 7.18 7.15
CA ASP A 74 -0.95 7.21 6.82
C ASP A 74 -0.73 7.70 5.39
N VAL A 75 0.41 8.36 5.20
CA VAL A 75 0.77 9.03 3.96
C VAL A 75 2.01 8.39 3.37
N ILE A 76 1.91 7.99 2.10
CA ILE A 76 2.95 7.30 1.35
C ILE A 76 3.44 8.24 0.25
N PRO A 77 4.69 8.72 0.30
CA PRO A 77 5.19 9.63 -0.70
C PRO A 77 5.48 8.91 -2.01
N LEU A 78 5.61 9.69 -3.09
CA LEU A 78 6.26 9.21 -4.31
C LEU A 78 7.67 8.70 -4.02
N ARG A 79 8.06 7.66 -4.75
CA ARG A 79 9.45 7.22 -4.85
C ARG A 79 10.28 8.36 -5.40
N LYS A 80 11.39 8.67 -4.72
CA LYS A 80 12.40 9.56 -5.30
C LYS A 80 13.04 8.83 -6.49
N SER A 81 12.87 9.37 -7.70
CA SER A 81 13.72 9.03 -8.83
C SER A 81 15.15 9.43 -8.45
N SER A 82 16.04 8.45 -8.30
CA SER A 82 17.48 8.71 -8.15
C SER A 82 18.09 9.23 -9.44
#